data_AF-A0A1V6H9R5-F1
#
_entry.id   AF-A0A1V6H9R5-F1
#
_cell.length_a   1.000
_cell.length_b   1.000
_cell.length_c   1.000
_cell.angle_alpha   90.00
_cell.angle_beta   90.00
_cell.angle_gamma   90.00
#
_symmetry.space_group_name_H-M   'P 1'
#
loop_
_entity.id
_entity.type
_entity.pdbx_description
1 polymer ?
#
loop_
_entity_poly.entity_id
_entity_poly.type
_entity_poly.pdbx_seq_one_letter_code
_entity_poly.pdbx_strand_id
1 'polypeptide(L)'
;MPESIDHLAAGVDSEYRPHLLFEATTPDKSIHTVHAWKDGNHWKSVKVDFGGPRFWLGLAFGNAGIELSSIRKGLHVVFTDENDDLYYQRFDDSQWLPKELVWASAGSGKTVPSASIALGAYDVPTIAFTVEDRSDAGDLIFLELRLGTLSNKVWSSATLVNKAEAFGSNQMNRTGFAPQLRFDEKGRMHLVFMDKAYLTDKSGDKYEASGSIRYAYKRPDGWYYKTLLEQQAPQEINSFPRLSMLHPQVALSPDGADVVAGGMVFREAASGGRSAFSLMVVEAENQFAW
;
A
#
# COMPACT_ATOMS: atom_id res chain seq x y z
N MET A 1 15.39 -28.29 11.75
CA MET A 1 15.97 -27.03 11.26
C MET A 1 15.49 -26.86 9.82
N PRO A 2 15.04 -25.67 9.41
CA PRO A 2 14.69 -25.41 8.02
C PRO A 2 15.93 -25.55 7.11
N GLU A 3 15.72 -26.00 5.89
CA GLU A 3 16.75 -26.07 4.85
C GLU A 3 16.91 -24.75 4.11
N SER A 4 15.82 -23.96 3.98
CA SER A 4 15.84 -22.61 3.41
C SER A 4 14.84 -21.70 4.12
N ILE A 5 15.09 -20.39 4.00
CA ILE A 5 14.19 -19.33 4.45
C ILE A 5 14.08 -18.30 3.34
N ASP A 6 12.85 -17.98 2.94
CA ASP A 6 12.54 -16.95 1.95
C ASP A 6 11.76 -15.81 2.61
N HIS A 7 12.27 -14.58 2.49
CA HIS A 7 11.66 -13.40 3.10
C HIS A 7 10.36 -13.01 2.38
N LEU A 8 9.30 -12.74 3.15
CA LEU A 8 8.03 -12.24 2.63
C LEU A 8 7.76 -10.80 3.03
N ALA A 9 7.93 -10.47 4.32
CA ALA A 9 7.69 -9.12 4.84
C ALA A 9 8.50 -8.86 6.10
N ALA A 10 8.79 -7.58 6.36
CA ALA A 10 9.38 -7.11 7.61
C ALA A 10 8.75 -5.78 7.99
N GLY A 11 8.67 -5.50 9.29
CA GLY A 11 8.07 -4.26 9.78
C GLY A 11 8.18 -4.16 11.29
N VAL A 12 7.51 -3.16 11.85
CA VAL A 12 7.39 -2.97 13.29
C VAL A 12 5.93 -2.84 13.69
N ASP A 13 5.61 -3.22 14.92
CA ASP A 13 4.31 -2.92 15.53
C ASP A 13 4.28 -1.51 16.16
N SER A 14 3.16 -1.17 16.80
CA SER A 14 2.95 0.10 17.49
C SER A 14 3.87 0.34 18.70
N GLU A 15 4.63 -0.65 19.15
CA GLU A 15 5.66 -0.54 20.19
C GLU A 15 7.08 -0.58 19.63
N TYR A 16 7.24 -0.38 18.31
CA TYR A 16 8.51 -0.44 17.59
C TYR A 16 9.21 -1.81 17.67
N ARG A 17 8.47 -2.89 17.99
CA ARG A 17 9.07 -4.22 17.99
C ARG A 17 9.22 -4.72 16.56
N PRO A 18 10.41 -5.23 16.18
CA PRO A 18 10.60 -5.83 14.87
C PRO A 18 9.78 -7.12 14.70
N HIS A 19 9.13 -7.23 13.54
CA HIS A 19 8.44 -8.43 13.05
C HIS A 19 9.01 -8.86 11.70
N LEU A 20 9.00 -10.17 11.47
CA LEU A 20 9.39 -10.82 10.23
C LEU A 20 8.30 -11.80 9.82
N LEU A 21 8.04 -11.86 8.52
CA LEU A 21 7.27 -12.90 7.89
C LEU A 21 8.15 -13.56 6.82
N PHE A 22 8.22 -14.88 6.84
CA PHE A 22 9.05 -15.64 5.91
C PHE A 22 8.45 -17.01 5.65
N GLU A 23 8.81 -17.62 4.53
CA GLU A 23 8.56 -19.03 4.26
C GLU A 23 9.78 -19.83 4.71
N ALA A 24 9.54 -20.94 5.41
CA ALA A 24 10.55 -21.87 5.86
C ALA A 24 10.31 -23.23 5.19
N THR A 25 11.30 -23.69 4.43
CA THR A 25 11.27 -25.03 3.83
C THR A 25 11.88 -26.03 4.80
N THR A 26 11.14 -27.06 5.18
CA THR A 26 11.61 -28.14 6.07
C THR A 26 12.29 -29.27 5.27
N PRO A 27 13.01 -30.20 5.94
CA PRO A 27 13.73 -31.28 5.26
C PRO A 27 12.85 -32.23 4.43
N ASP A 28 11.56 -32.33 4.77
CA ASP A 28 10.56 -33.08 3.99
C ASP A 28 10.01 -32.30 2.80
N LYS A 29 10.58 -31.13 2.50
CA LYS A 29 10.17 -30.19 1.44
C LYS A 29 8.81 -29.54 1.64
N SER A 30 8.21 -29.64 2.83
CA SER A 30 7.04 -28.80 3.14
C SER A 30 7.45 -27.35 3.37
N ILE A 31 6.58 -26.43 2.95
CA ILE A 31 6.78 -24.98 3.07
C ILE A 31 5.79 -24.46 4.09
N HIS A 32 6.30 -23.77 5.11
CA HIS A 32 5.49 -23.13 6.14
C HIS A 32 5.73 -21.63 6.15
N THR A 33 4.66 -20.85 6.17
CA THR A 33 4.75 -19.42 6.46
C THR A 33 4.87 -19.23 7.96
N VAL A 34 5.84 -18.42 8.38
CA VAL A 34 6.18 -18.18 9.77
C VAL A 34 6.16 -16.69 10.03
N HIS A 35 5.41 -16.28 11.06
CA HIS A 35 5.47 -14.94 11.62
C HIS A 35 6.34 -14.98 12.87
N ALA A 36 7.32 -14.11 12.94
CA ALA A 36 8.25 -14.00 14.05
C ALA A 36 8.37 -12.55 14.53
N TRP A 37 8.66 -12.37 15.81
CA TRP A 37 8.83 -11.06 16.42
C TRP A 37 9.84 -11.06 17.54
N LYS A 38 10.41 -9.88 17.80
CA LYS A 38 11.37 -9.69 18.89
C LYS A 38 10.65 -9.65 20.24
N ASP A 39 11.10 -10.47 21.18
CA ASP A 39 10.67 -10.45 22.58
C ASP A 39 11.88 -10.43 23.52
N GLY A 40 12.16 -9.26 24.10
CA GLY A 40 13.40 -9.00 24.82
C GLY A 40 14.63 -9.36 23.97
N ASN A 41 15.47 -10.26 24.48
CA ASN A 41 16.66 -10.74 23.76
C ASN A 41 16.41 -11.95 22.85
N HIS A 42 15.19 -12.49 22.79
CA HIS A 42 14.85 -13.64 21.96
C HIS A 42 13.94 -13.26 20.78
N TRP A 43 13.75 -14.21 19.86
CA TRP A 43 12.72 -14.15 18.84
C TRP A 43 11.65 -15.20 19.19
N LYS A 44 10.39 -14.79 19.14
CA LYS A 44 9.24 -15.70 19.16
C LYS A 44 8.76 -15.91 17.73
N SER A 45 8.15 -17.05 17.47
CA SER A 45 7.61 -17.37 16.15
C SER A 45 6.43 -18.31 16.21
N VAL A 46 5.49 -18.14 15.29
CA VAL A 46 4.30 -18.98 15.12
C VAL A 46 4.16 -19.35 13.64
N LYS A 47 3.63 -20.55 13.38
CA LYS A 47 3.23 -20.91 12.02
C LYS A 47 1.96 -20.16 11.68
N VAL A 48 1.98 -19.48 10.56
CA VAL A 48 0.82 -18.85 9.94
C VAL A 48 0.45 -19.73 8.76
N ASP A 49 0.04 -20.98 9.05
CA ASP A 49 -0.41 -21.87 7.98
C ASP A 49 -1.54 -21.17 7.22
N PHE A 50 -1.46 -21.13 5.88
CA PHE A 50 -2.36 -20.34 5.04
C PHE A 50 -3.81 -20.80 5.19
N GLY A 51 -4.58 -20.10 6.02
CA GLY A 51 -6.04 -20.14 6.03
C GLY A 51 -6.67 -19.02 5.18
N GLY A 52 -5.87 -18.06 4.72
CA GLY A 52 -6.25 -16.97 3.82
C GLY A 52 -5.60 -17.10 2.43
N PRO A 53 -5.90 -16.18 1.49
CA PRO A 53 -5.36 -16.26 0.13
C PRO A 53 -3.85 -16.05 0.10
N ARG A 54 -3.22 -16.58 -0.96
CA ARG A 54 -1.76 -16.51 -1.18
C ARG A 54 -1.25 -15.14 -1.63
N PHE A 55 -2.14 -14.23 -2.02
CA PHE A 55 -1.79 -12.91 -2.53
C PHE A 55 -2.42 -11.84 -1.64
N TRP A 56 -1.60 -11.23 -0.77
CA TRP A 56 -2.02 -10.09 0.04
C TRP A 56 -1.67 -8.80 -0.66
N LEU A 57 -2.66 -7.91 -0.76
CA LEU A 57 -2.50 -6.56 -1.28
C LEU A 57 -1.87 -5.64 -0.23
N GLY A 58 -2.07 -5.92 1.05
CA GLY A 58 -1.48 -5.17 2.15
C GLY A 58 -1.32 -6.02 3.40
N LEU A 59 -0.33 -5.67 4.23
CA LEU A 59 -0.01 -6.36 5.48
C LEU A 59 0.41 -5.36 6.56
N ALA A 60 0.02 -5.62 7.81
CA ALA A 60 0.50 -4.91 8.99
C ALA A 60 0.67 -5.85 10.18
N PHE A 61 1.58 -5.48 11.09
CA PHE A 61 1.85 -6.23 12.32
C PHE A 61 1.18 -5.54 13.51
N GLY A 62 0.26 -6.25 14.15
CA GLY A 62 -0.35 -5.86 15.40
C GLY A 62 0.60 -6.05 16.58
N ASN A 63 0.33 -5.34 17.66
CA ASN A 63 1.15 -5.30 18.85
C ASN A 63 1.23 -6.69 19.52
N ALA A 64 2.43 -7.22 19.73
CA ALA A 64 2.68 -8.50 20.40
C ALA A 64 2.73 -8.42 21.95
N GLY A 65 2.27 -7.32 22.56
CA GLY A 65 2.50 -6.91 23.95
C GLY A 65 1.48 -7.40 24.96
N ILE A 66 1.68 -6.97 26.21
CA ILE A 66 0.88 -7.42 27.36
C ILE A 66 -0.53 -6.86 27.22
N GLU A 67 -1.52 -7.72 27.47
CA GLU A 67 -2.94 -7.49 27.28
C GLU A 67 -3.43 -6.13 27.82
N LEU A 68 -3.71 -5.22 26.89
CA LEU A 68 -4.89 -4.38 27.01
C LEU A 68 -6.01 -5.12 26.28
N SER A 69 -7.20 -5.22 26.89
CA SER A 69 -8.37 -5.93 26.34
C SER A 69 -8.87 -5.42 24.97
N SER A 70 -8.22 -4.38 24.42
CA SER A 70 -8.52 -3.72 23.15
C SER A 70 -7.44 -3.85 22.07
N ILE A 71 -6.27 -4.41 22.36
CA ILE A 71 -5.18 -4.54 21.37
C ILE A 71 -5.46 -5.65 20.37
N ARG A 72 -5.23 -5.37 19.07
CA ARG A 72 -5.39 -6.34 17.98
C ARG A 72 -4.05 -6.99 17.61
N LYS A 73 -3.63 -7.98 18.39
CA LYS A 73 -2.39 -8.74 18.17
C LYS A 73 -2.34 -9.47 16.83
N GLY A 74 -1.12 -9.78 16.40
CA GLY A 74 -0.80 -10.71 15.32
C GLY A 74 -0.72 -10.08 13.94
N LEU A 75 -1.13 -10.82 12.91
CA LEU A 75 -0.97 -10.42 11.51
C LEU A 75 -2.28 -9.90 10.93
N HIS A 76 -2.23 -8.75 10.28
CA HIS A 76 -3.36 -8.15 9.59
C HIS A 76 -3.11 -8.15 8.10
N VAL A 77 -4.04 -8.68 7.31
CA VAL A 77 -3.89 -8.81 5.86
C VAL A 77 -5.11 -8.29 5.13
N VAL A 78 -4.86 -7.79 3.92
CA VAL A 78 -5.88 -7.30 2.99
C VAL A 78 -5.71 -8.01 1.66
N PHE A 79 -6.80 -8.47 1.08
CA PHE A 79 -6.79 -9.25 -0.16
C PHE A 79 -8.10 -9.13 -0.92
N THR A 80 -8.09 -9.53 -2.19
CA THR A 80 -9.31 -9.73 -2.98
C THR A 80 -9.68 -11.22 -3.08
N ASP A 81 -10.96 -11.50 -3.25
CA ASP A 81 -11.43 -12.83 -3.64
C ASP A 81 -11.67 -12.94 -5.16
N GLU A 82 -12.25 -14.05 -5.60
CA GLU A 82 -12.58 -14.31 -7.00
C GLU A 82 -13.64 -13.37 -7.60
N ASN A 83 -14.36 -12.60 -6.78
CA ASN A 83 -15.33 -11.60 -7.21
C ASN A 83 -14.76 -10.17 -7.18
N ASP A 84 -13.45 -10.03 -6.97
CA ASP A 84 -12.76 -8.75 -6.78
C ASP A 84 -13.26 -7.93 -5.56
N ASP A 85 -13.97 -8.58 -4.64
CA ASP A 85 -14.37 -7.98 -3.37
C ASP A 85 -13.14 -7.87 -2.45
N LEU A 86 -13.00 -6.73 -1.76
CA LEU A 86 -11.88 -6.47 -0.86
C LEU A 86 -12.21 -6.95 0.55
N TYR A 87 -11.36 -7.80 1.11
CA TYR A 87 -11.48 -8.33 2.45
C TYR A 87 -10.30 -7.95 3.33
N TYR A 88 -10.58 -7.88 4.62
CA TYR A 88 -9.63 -7.84 5.71
C TYR A 88 -9.69 -9.16 6.49
N GLN A 89 -8.55 -9.66 6.93
CA GLN A 89 -8.48 -10.80 7.83
C GLN A 89 -7.33 -10.65 8.82
N ARG A 90 -7.50 -11.24 10.01
CA ARG A 90 -6.50 -11.21 11.08
C ARG A 90 -6.14 -12.62 11.53
N PHE A 91 -4.84 -12.87 11.69
CA PHE A 91 -4.30 -13.99 12.43
C PHE A 91 -3.95 -13.50 13.83
N ASP A 92 -4.52 -14.09 14.88
CA ASP A 92 -4.35 -13.61 16.27
C ASP A 92 -3.18 -14.29 17.02
N ASP A 93 -2.15 -14.71 16.28
CA ASP A 93 -1.03 -15.55 16.73
C ASP A 93 -1.39 -17.00 17.10
N SER A 94 -2.67 -17.38 17.00
CA SER A 94 -3.14 -18.75 17.21
C SER A 94 -3.95 -19.31 16.04
N GLN A 95 -4.82 -18.49 15.47
CA GLN A 95 -5.71 -18.90 14.37
C GLN A 95 -6.09 -17.71 13.50
N TRP A 96 -6.53 -18.02 12.28
CA TRP A 96 -7.17 -17.05 11.41
C TRP A 96 -8.60 -16.79 11.89
N LEU A 97 -8.93 -15.51 12.09
CA LEU A 97 -10.29 -15.08 12.36
C LEU A 97 -11.10 -15.00 11.06
N PRO A 98 -12.45 -14.97 11.13
CA PRO A 98 -13.28 -14.82 9.94
C PRO A 98 -12.89 -13.59 9.11
N LYS A 99 -12.89 -13.73 7.79
CA LYS A 99 -12.67 -12.60 6.87
C LYS A 99 -13.83 -11.60 6.99
N GLU A 100 -13.52 -10.31 6.93
CA GLU A 100 -14.46 -9.20 7.02
C GLU A 100 -14.48 -8.46 5.67
N LEU A 101 -15.66 -8.23 5.10
CA LEU A 101 -15.82 -7.50 3.85
C LEU A 101 -15.56 -6.00 4.08
N VAL A 102 -14.60 -5.43 3.36
CA VAL A 102 -14.22 -4.01 3.41
C VAL A 102 -14.93 -3.22 2.32
N TRP A 103 -15.00 -3.79 1.12
CA TRP A 103 -15.64 -3.19 -0.05
C TRP A 103 -16.08 -4.28 -1.02
N ALA A 104 -17.28 -4.13 -1.57
CA ALA A 104 -17.81 -5.02 -2.59
C ALA A 104 -17.73 -4.38 -3.98
N SER A 105 -17.22 -5.13 -4.95
CA SER A 105 -17.27 -4.79 -6.37
C SER A 105 -18.72 -4.77 -6.88
N ALA A 106 -19.60 -5.55 -6.22
CA ALA A 106 -21.01 -5.71 -6.55
C ALA A 106 -21.25 -6.10 -8.03
N GLY A 107 -20.32 -6.86 -8.62
CA GLY A 107 -20.40 -7.28 -10.03
C GLY A 107 -20.23 -6.14 -11.02
N SER A 108 -19.69 -4.98 -10.59
CA SER A 108 -19.51 -3.81 -11.44
C SER A 108 -18.34 -3.91 -12.44
N GLY A 109 -17.59 -5.03 -12.44
CA GLY A 109 -16.37 -5.21 -13.22
C GLY A 109 -15.15 -4.48 -12.67
N LYS A 110 -15.30 -3.79 -11.53
CA LYS A 110 -14.21 -3.04 -10.89
C LYS A 110 -13.34 -3.95 -10.03
N THR A 111 -12.04 -3.71 -10.06
CA THR A 111 -11.04 -4.49 -9.33
C THR A 111 -10.28 -3.65 -8.31
N VAL A 112 -9.54 -4.30 -7.42
CA VAL A 112 -8.64 -3.65 -6.45
C VAL A 112 -7.19 -4.06 -6.72
N PRO A 113 -6.46 -3.35 -7.61
CA PRO A 113 -5.11 -3.77 -8.00
C PRO A 113 -4.04 -3.50 -6.94
N SER A 114 -4.32 -2.65 -5.95
CA SER A 114 -3.37 -2.36 -4.86
C SER A 114 -4.08 -1.82 -3.62
N ALA A 115 -3.51 -2.12 -2.45
CA ALA A 115 -3.97 -1.63 -1.17
C ALA A 115 -2.79 -1.41 -0.21
N SER A 116 -3.06 -0.71 0.89
CA SER A 116 -2.18 -0.58 2.04
C SER A 116 -3.04 -0.59 3.29
N ILE A 117 -2.56 -1.28 4.32
CA ILE A 117 -3.16 -1.28 5.65
C ILE A 117 -2.20 -0.64 6.63
N ALA A 118 -2.74 0.14 7.56
CA ALA A 118 -2.00 0.64 8.71
C ALA A 118 -2.87 0.50 9.96
N LEU A 119 -2.23 0.37 11.10
CA LEU A 119 -2.87 0.23 12.38
C LEU A 119 -2.77 1.55 13.14
N GLY A 120 -3.92 2.10 13.51
CA GLY A 120 -4.01 3.31 14.33
C GLY A 120 -3.98 3.00 15.83
N ALA A 121 -4.54 3.90 16.62
CA ALA A 121 -4.69 3.69 18.07
C ALA A 121 -5.42 2.37 18.37
N TYR A 122 -4.95 1.64 19.38
CA TYR A 122 -5.45 0.31 19.77
C TYR A 122 -5.42 -0.73 18.64
N ASP A 123 -4.48 -0.57 17.70
CA ASP A 123 -4.33 -1.40 16.51
C ASP A 123 -5.61 -1.50 15.66
N VAL A 124 -6.42 -0.43 15.62
CA VAL A 124 -7.60 -0.38 14.74
C VAL A 124 -7.12 -0.24 13.29
N PRO A 125 -7.47 -1.19 12.40
CA PRO A 125 -7.00 -1.16 11.03
C PRO A 125 -7.72 -0.10 10.20
N THR A 126 -6.97 0.56 9.33
CA THR A 126 -7.48 1.40 8.24
C THR A 126 -6.82 0.96 6.94
N ILE A 127 -7.59 0.94 5.86
CA ILE A 127 -7.16 0.39 4.57
C ILE A 127 -7.32 1.46 3.50
N ALA A 128 -6.23 1.87 2.88
CA ALA A 128 -6.26 2.68 1.67
C ALA A 128 -6.14 1.74 0.45
N PHE A 129 -6.98 1.90 -0.56
CA PHE A 129 -6.98 0.99 -1.70
C PHE A 129 -7.36 1.69 -3.01
N THR A 130 -6.83 1.18 -4.11
CA THR A 130 -7.17 1.65 -5.45
C THR A 130 -8.37 0.87 -5.96
N VAL A 131 -9.39 1.55 -6.45
CA VAL A 131 -10.44 0.90 -7.28
C VAL A 131 -10.14 1.21 -8.73
N GLU A 132 -10.11 0.17 -9.56
CA GLU A 132 -9.80 0.23 -10.98
C GLU A 132 -10.99 -0.25 -11.82
N ASP A 133 -11.27 0.48 -12.91
CA ASP A 133 -12.25 0.07 -13.92
C ASP A 133 -11.58 0.02 -15.29
N ARG A 134 -11.87 -1.01 -16.07
CA ARG A 134 -11.29 -1.26 -17.39
C ARG A 134 -12.39 -1.55 -18.41
N SER A 135 -12.14 -1.17 -19.65
CA SER A 135 -12.99 -1.57 -20.78
C SER A 135 -12.81 -3.07 -21.08
N ASP A 136 -13.71 -3.63 -21.87
CA ASP A 136 -13.59 -5.01 -22.37
C ASP A 136 -12.31 -5.26 -23.16
N ALA A 137 -11.71 -4.20 -23.74
CA ALA A 137 -10.42 -4.26 -24.44
C ALA A 137 -9.21 -4.18 -23.48
N GLY A 138 -9.45 -4.07 -22.18
CA GLY A 138 -8.42 -3.92 -21.15
C GLY A 138 -7.92 -2.48 -20.94
N ASP A 139 -8.50 -1.48 -21.62
CA ASP A 139 -8.12 -0.09 -21.42
C ASP A 139 -8.61 0.41 -20.05
N LEU A 140 -7.71 0.96 -19.25
CA LEU A 140 -7.97 1.67 -18.01
C LEU A 140 -8.96 2.81 -18.25
N ILE A 141 -10.17 2.66 -17.74
CA ILE A 141 -11.20 3.69 -17.80
C ILE A 141 -10.99 4.66 -16.65
N PHE A 142 -10.75 4.15 -15.44
CA PHE A 142 -10.81 4.95 -14.22
C PHE A 142 -9.96 4.35 -13.09
N LEU A 143 -9.40 5.24 -12.25
CA LEU A 143 -8.84 4.91 -10.94
C LEU A 143 -9.28 5.93 -9.89
N GLU A 144 -9.62 5.43 -8.72
CA GLU A 144 -9.77 6.23 -7.52
C GLU A 144 -9.08 5.61 -6.31
N LEU A 145 -8.69 6.49 -5.40
CA LEU A 145 -8.29 6.14 -4.06
C LEU A 145 -9.52 6.09 -3.15
N ARG A 146 -9.71 4.95 -2.49
CA ARG A 146 -10.69 4.78 -1.41
C ARG A 146 -10.02 4.53 -0.08
N LEU A 147 -10.77 4.80 0.97
CA LEU A 147 -10.40 4.50 2.35
C LEU A 147 -11.48 3.66 3.01
N GLY A 148 -11.10 2.48 3.49
CA GLY A 148 -11.88 1.61 4.35
C GLY A 148 -11.53 1.88 5.82
N THR A 149 -12.56 2.13 6.64
CA THR A 149 -12.41 2.37 8.07
C THR A 149 -13.29 1.42 8.86
N LEU A 150 -12.75 0.90 9.97
CA LEU A 150 -13.48 0.03 10.88
C LEU A 150 -14.02 0.83 12.07
N SER A 151 -15.34 0.88 12.22
CA SER A 151 -16.01 1.52 13.37
C SER A 151 -17.08 0.59 13.93
N ASN A 152 -17.08 0.37 15.25
CA ASN A 152 -18.03 -0.52 15.92
C ASN A 152 -18.15 -1.92 15.27
N LYS A 153 -17.02 -2.48 14.81
CA LYS A 153 -16.93 -3.77 14.08
C LYS A 153 -17.64 -3.79 12.72
N VAL A 154 -17.94 -2.62 12.15
CA VAL A 154 -18.51 -2.48 10.81
C VAL A 154 -17.52 -1.72 9.93
N TRP A 155 -17.21 -2.28 8.77
CA TRP A 155 -16.43 -1.59 7.76
C TRP A 155 -17.31 -0.63 6.98
N SER A 156 -16.78 0.56 6.74
CA SER A 156 -17.30 1.50 5.76
C SER A 156 -16.18 1.91 4.81
N SER A 157 -16.50 2.11 3.54
CA SER A 157 -15.54 2.65 2.56
C SER A 157 -16.06 3.93 1.91
N ALA A 158 -15.14 4.86 1.65
CA ALA A 158 -15.45 6.12 0.98
C ALA A 158 -14.37 6.46 -0.05
N THR A 159 -14.78 7.10 -1.15
CA THR A 159 -13.85 7.72 -2.11
C THR A 159 -13.14 8.87 -1.44
N LEU A 160 -11.81 8.85 -1.51
CA LEU A 160 -10.94 9.90 -1.00
C LEU A 160 -10.49 10.84 -2.12
N VAL A 161 -9.99 10.27 -3.22
CA VAL A 161 -9.51 11.03 -4.38
C VAL A 161 -9.89 10.29 -5.66
N ASN A 162 -10.58 10.97 -6.56
CA ASN A 162 -10.98 10.42 -7.87
C ASN A 162 -10.55 11.32 -9.05
N LYS A 163 -9.77 12.37 -8.76
CA LYS A 163 -9.22 13.28 -9.75
C LYS A 163 -7.70 13.41 -9.59
N ALA A 164 -6.96 13.12 -10.66
CA ALA A 164 -5.54 13.42 -10.81
C ALA A 164 -5.32 14.95 -10.86
N GLU A 165 -4.08 15.41 -10.66
CA GLU A 165 -3.75 16.84 -10.76
C GLU A 165 -2.97 17.17 -12.02
N ALA A 166 -1.77 16.62 -12.17
CA ALA A 166 -0.83 17.04 -13.20
C ALA A 166 -0.43 15.92 -14.16
N PHE A 167 -0.29 14.68 -13.67
CA PHE A 167 0.22 13.60 -14.50
C PHE A 167 -0.86 13.11 -15.47
N GLY A 168 -0.65 13.38 -16.76
CA GLY A 168 -1.60 13.03 -17.81
C GLY A 168 -2.84 13.93 -17.83
N SER A 169 -2.67 15.25 -17.73
CA SER A 169 -3.70 16.32 -17.60
C SER A 169 -4.99 16.20 -18.45
N ASN A 170 -5.02 15.37 -19.48
CA ASN A 170 -6.21 15.09 -20.30
C ASN A 170 -6.99 13.84 -19.85
N GLN A 171 -6.53 13.14 -18.81
CA GLN A 171 -7.02 11.85 -18.31
C GLN A 171 -7.18 11.92 -16.79
N MET A 172 -7.91 12.95 -16.33
CA MET A 172 -7.96 13.35 -14.92
C MET A 172 -8.62 12.33 -13.99
N ASN A 173 -9.19 11.24 -14.49
CA ASN A 173 -9.91 10.24 -13.71
C ASN A 173 -9.03 9.02 -13.36
N ARG A 174 -7.71 9.19 -13.27
CA ARG A 174 -6.73 8.12 -13.05
C ARG A 174 -5.74 8.47 -11.95
N THR A 175 -6.20 8.40 -10.71
CA THR A 175 -5.45 8.77 -9.50
C THR A 175 -5.52 7.66 -8.46
N GLY A 176 -4.68 7.75 -7.42
CA GLY A 176 -4.83 6.92 -6.23
C GLY A 176 -4.08 5.60 -6.27
N PHE A 177 -3.23 5.40 -7.29
CA PHE A 177 -2.54 4.15 -7.54
C PHE A 177 -1.46 3.87 -6.49
N ALA A 178 -1.33 2.59 -6.12
CA ALA A 178 -0.35 2.06 -5.18
C ALA A 178 -0.28 2.86 -3.86
N PRO A 179 -1.41 3.02 -3.13
CA PRO A 179 -1.42 3.82 -1.91
C PRO A 179 -0.52 3.24 -0.83
N GLN A 180 0.09 4.08 -0.01
CA GLN A 180 0.77 3.71 1.23
C GLN A 180 0.28 4.56 2.39
N LEU A 181 -0.36 3.90 3.34
CA LEU A 181 -0.93 4.51 4.53
C LEU A 181 0.01 4.35 5.73
N ARG A 182 0.14 5.40 6.53
CA ARG A 182 0.81 5.40 7.84
C ARG A 182 0.04 6.28 8.83
N PHE A 183 0.22 6.00 10.11
CA PHE A 183 -0.19 6.86 11.21
C PHE A 183 1.05 7.46 11.86
N ASP A 184 0.95 8.69 12.35
CA ASP A 184 1.89 9.23 13.32
C ASP A 184 1.49 8.86 14.77
N GLU A 185 2.30 9.21 15.76
CA GLU A 185 2.01 8.91 17.18
C GLU A 185 0.75 9.64 17.70
N LYS A 186 0.29 10.69 17.01
CA LYS A 186 -0.95 11.41 17.33
C LYS A 186 -2.17 10.74 16.69
N GLY A 187 -2.00 9.65 15.94
CA GLY A 187 -3.05 8.94 15.24
C GLY A 187 -3.58 9.66 14.00
N ARG A 188 -2.81 10.62 13.45
CA ARG A 188 -3.16 11.32 12.21
C ARG A 188 -2.77 10.45 11.02
N MET A 189 -3.61 10.43 9.98
CA MET A 189 -3.37 9.61 8.80
C MET A 189 -2.54 10.35 7.76
N HIS A 190 -1.52 9.67 7.28
CA HIS A 190 -0.62 10.11 6.21
C HIS A 190 -0.68 9.08 5.09
N LEU A 191 -0.93 9.54 3.87
CA LEU A 191 -1.16 8.65 2.74
C LEU A 191 -0.44 9.20 1.53
N VAL A 192 0.47 8.40 0.95
CA VAL A 192 1.07 8.70 -0.36
C VAL A 192 0.48 7.79 -1.42
N PHE A 193 0.36 8.30 -2.63
CA PHE A 193 -0.18 7.57 -3.78
C PHE A 193 0.32 8.24 -5.07
N MET A 194 0.03 7.62 -6.20
CA MET A 194 0.43 8.14 -7.51
C MET A 194 -0.75 8.32 -8.45
N ASP A 195 -0.55 9.11 -9.48
CA ASP A 195 -1.43 9.20 -10.63
C ASP A 195 -0.98 8.21 -11.72
N LYS A 196 -1.88 7.85 -12.65
CA LYS A 196 -1.55 7.07 -13.85
C LYS A 196 -1.98 7.78 -15.11
N ALA A 197 -1.24 7.56 -16.20
CA ALA A 197 -1.56 8.07 -17.52
C ALA A 197 -1.30 7.00 -18.60
N TYR A 198 -1.97 7.15 -19.75
CA TYR A 198 -1.58 6.46 -20.97
C TYR A 198 -0.55 7.27 -21.74
N LEU A 199 0.49 6.57 -22.17
CA LEU A 199 1.44 7.00 -23.17
C LEU A 199 1.11 6.26 -24.47
N THR A 200 1.20 6.94 -25.60
CA THR A 200 1.06 6.30 -26.91
C THR A 200 2.42 6.28 -27.60
N ASP A 201 2.75 5.18 -28.26
CA ASP A 201 3.93 5.13 -29.13
C ASP A 201 3.64 5.63 -30.55
N LYS A 202 4.65 5.61 -31.42
CA LYS A 202 4.49 6.06 -32.82
C LYS A 202 3.62 5.13 -33.67
N SER A 203 3.44 3.89 -33.24
CA SER A 203 2.60 2.88 -33.88
C SER A 203 1.12 3.02 -33.48
N GLY A 204 0.83 3.79 -32.42
CA GLY A 204 -0.50 3.94 -31.84
C GLY A 204 -0.74 3.01 -30.64
N ASP A 205 0.25 2.25 -30.20
CA ASP A 205 0.15 1.35 -29.06
C ASP A 205 0.15 2.13 -27.75
N LYS A 206 -0.72 1.73 -26.82
CA LYS A 206 -0.88 2.39 -25.52
C LYS A 206 -0.10 1.68 -24.43
N TYR A 207 0.49 2.47 -23.53
CA TYR A 207 1.26 2.00 -22.39
C TYR A 207 0.90 2.77 -21.14
N GLU A 208 0.76 2.08 -20.01
CA GLU A 208 0.48 2.72 -18.73
C GLU A 208 1.78 3.18 -18.07
N ALA A 209 1.80 4.42 -17.62
CA ALA A 209 2.82 4.94 -16.73
C ALA A 209 2.17 5.47 -15.46
N SER A 210 2.89 5.36 -14.36
CA SER A 210 2.56 6.03 -13.10
C SER A 210 3.52 7.18 -12.87
N GLY A 211 3.03 8.25 -12.26
CA GLY A 211 3.82 9.42 -11.97
C GLY A 211 3.11 10.35 -11.00
N SER A 212 3.81 11.40 -10.63
CA SER A 212 3.52 12.31 -9.53
C SER A 212 3.40 11.60 -8.18
N ILE A 213 4.20 12.02 -7.20
CA ILE A 213 3.99 11.59 -5.82
C ILE A 213 2.97 12.54 -5.21
N ARG A 214 1.79 12.00 -4.88
CA ARG A 214 0.72 12.72 -4.22
C ARG A 214 0.63 12.32 -2.77
N TYR A 215 0.14 13.25 -1.97
CA TYR A 215 0.05 13.12 -0.53
C TYR A 215 -1.31 13.60 -0.05
N ALA A 216 -1.95 12.77 0.76
CA ALA A 216 -3.17 13.07 1.49
C ALA A 216 -2.90 12.99 2.99
N TYR A 217 -3.39 13.97 3.73
CA TYR A 217 -3.21 14.07 5.16
C TYR A 217 -4.53 14.41 5.85
N LYS A 218 -4.86 13.67 6.91
CA LYS A 218 -6.09 13.88 7.68
C LYS A 218 -5.86 14.86 8.82
N ARG A 219 -6.53 16.01 8.75
CA ARG A 219 -6.67 16.98 9.84
C ARG A 219 -8.05 16.89 10.51
N PRO A 220 -8.23 17.51 11.70
CA PRO A 220 -9.53 17.53 12.38
C PRO A 220 -10.67 18.09 11.53
N ASP A 221 -10.39 19.07 10.68
CA ASP A 221 -11.35 19.78 9.82
C ASP A 221 -11.54 19.14 8.44
N GLY A 222 -10.66 18.23 8.01
CA GLY A 222 -10.77 17.66 6.68
C GLY A 222 -9.57 16.89 6.18
N TRP A 223 -9.66 16.44 4.94
CA TRP A 223 -8.52 15.92 4.20
C TRP A 223 -7.82 17.04 3.45
N TYR A 224 -6.50 17.02 3.49
CA TYR A 224 -5.63 17.95 2.80
C TYR A 224 -4.79 17.18 1.78
N TYR A 225 -4.60 17.78 0.60
CA TYR A 225 -3.92 17.14 -0.52
C TYR A 225 -2.79 18.03 -1.02
N LYS A 226 -1.66 17.41 -1.40
CA LYS A 226 -0.54 18.08 -2.07
C LYS A 226 0.12 17.13 -3.06
N THR A 227 0.52 17.66 -4.21
CA THR A 227 1.50 17.00 -5.08
C THR A 227 2.90 17.32 -4.56
N LEU A 228 3.61 16.31 -4.04
CA LEU A 228 4.95 16.45 -3.45
C LEU A 228 6.05 16.45 -4.51
N LEU A 229 5.86 15.65 -5.54
CA LEU A 229 6.70 15.64 -6.72
C LEU A 229 5.78 15.70 -7.93
N GLU A 230 5.75 16.84 -8.60
CA GLU A 230 5.02 16.96 -9.86
C GLU A 230 5.81 16.31 -10.98
N GLN A 231 5.14 15.46 -11.75
CA GLN A 231 5.68 14.91 -12.99
C GLN A 231 4.70 15.18 -14.12
N GLN A 232 5.24 15.47 -15.29
CA GLN A 232 4.47 15.54 -16.51
C GLN A 232 4.58 14.21 -17.23
N ALA A 233 3.45 13.65 -17.66
CA ALA A 233 3.45 12.44 -18.46
C ALA A 233 4.11 12.76 -19.81
N PRO A 234 5.10 11.97 -20.27
CA PRO A 234 5.66 12.16 -21.60
C PRO A 234 4.58 12.01 -22.68
N GLN A 235 4.67 12.76 -23.79
CA GLN A 235 3.68 12.59 -24.87
C GLN A 235 3.91 11.32 -25.69
N GLU A 236 5.16 10.90 -25.84
CA GLU A 236 5.53 9.66 -26.54
C GLU A 236 6.27 8.73 -25.58
N ILE A 237 6.03 7.41 -25.69
CA ILE A 237 6.74 6.44 -24.86
C ILE A 237 8.27 6.57 -24.97
N ASN A 238 8.81 6.90 -26.15
CA ASN A 238 10.26 7.00 -26.36
C ASN A 238 10.87 8.36 -25.99
N SER A 239 10.08 9.30 -25.47
CA SER A 239 10.61 10.59 -25.04
C SER A 239 11.35 10.48 -23.70
N PHE A 240 12.55 11.07 -23.66
CA PHE A 240 13.43 11.06 -22.49
C PHE A 240 13.32 12.38 -21.70
N PRO A 241 13.40 12.33 -20.35
CA PRO A 241 13.40 11.12 -19.51
C PRO A 241 12.00 10.51 -19.35
N ARG A 242 11.90 9.17 -19.46
CA ARG A 242 10.73 8.44 -18.95
C ARG A 242 10.80 8.49 -17.43
N LEU A 243 9.91 9.24 -16.78
CA LEU A 243 9.82 9.24 -15.32
C LEU A 243 8.59 8.45 -14.89
N SER A 244 8.66 7.12 -15.01
CA SER A 244 7.66 6.25 -14.36
C SER A 244 8.05 6.07 -12.90
N MET A 245 7.21 6.55 -11.99
CA MET A 245 7.37 6.37 -10.55
C MET A 245 6.77 5.04 -10.13
N LEU A 246 7.49 4.28 -9.32
CA LEU A 246 7.10 2.97 -8.81
C LEU A 246 7.24 2.94 -7.29
N HIS A 247 6.41 2.12 -6.64
CA HIS A 247 6.49 1.83 -5.21
C HIS A 247 6.62 3.09 -4.35
N PRO A 248 5.60 3.97 -4.34
CA PRO A 248 5.65 5.13 -3.46
C PRO A 248 5.73 4.62 -2.02
N GLN A 249 6.42 5.34 -1.15
CA GLN A 249 6.57 5.05 0.27
C GLN A 249 6.50 6.36 1.04
N VAL A 250 6.02 6.30 2.29
CA VAL A 250 6.01 7.42 3.22
C VAL A 250 6.66 7.04 4.52
N ALA A 251 7.54 7.90 5.00
CA ALA A 251 8.16 7.85 6.31
C ALA A 251 7.83 9.13 7.08
N LEU A 252 7.66 8.99 8.39
CA LEU A 252 7.21 10.05 9.28
C LEU A 252 8.15 10.13 10.48
N SER A 253 8.41 11.34 10.98
CA SER A 253 8.84 11.49 12.38
C SER A 253 7.72 11.02 13.31
N PRO A 254 8.04 10.61 14.55
CA PRO A 254 7.02 10.13 15.49
C PRO A 254 5.90 11.15 15.74
N ASP A 255 6.24 12.44 15.85
CA ASP A 255 5.29 13.54 16.05
C ASP A 255 4.56 14.00 14.77
N GLY A 256 4.87 13.38 13.63
CA GLY A 256 4.33 13.68 12.30
C GLY A 256 4.71 15.06 11.76
N ALA A 257 5.74 15.71 12.33
CA ALA A 257 6.24 17.00 11.86
C ALA A 257 7.04 16.85 10.56
N ASP A 258 7.97 15.89 10.52
CA ASP A 258 8.77 15.61 9.35
C ASP A 258 8.13 14.47 8.56
N VAL A 259 7.79 14.75 7.31
CA VAL A 259 7.17 13.79 6.41
C VAL A 259 8.02 13.69 5.16
N VAL A 260 8.47 12.48 4.87
CA VAL A 260 9.27 12.17 3.69
C VAL A 260 8.51 11.16 2.85
N ALA A 261 8.32 11.49 1.58
CA ALA A 261 7.79 10.57 0.60
C ALA A 261 8.86 10.22 -0.41
N GLY A 262 8.82 9.02 -0.94
CA GLY A 262 9.75 8.61 -1.98
C GLY A 262 9.18 7.53 -2.87
N GLY A 263 9.95 7.19 -3.89
CA GLY A 263 9.64 6.10 -4.80
C GLY A 263 10.83 5.82 -5.71
N MET A 264 10.72 4.74 -6.48
CA MET A 264 11.73 4.37 -7.45
C MET A 264 11.36 4.91 -8.82
N VAL A 265 12.31 5.55 -9.49
CA VAL A 265 12.15 5.97 -10.88
C VAL A 265 13.06 5.16 -11.76
N PHE A 266 12.47 4.58 -12.81
CA PHE A 266 13.22 3.97 -13.88
C PHE A 266 13.85 5.06 -14.76
N ARG A 267 15.17 5.04 -14.92
CA ARG A 267 15.91 5.89 -15.85
C ARG A 267 16.67 4.99 -16.81
N GLU A 268 16.39 5.11 -18.10
CA GLU A 268 17.27 4.51 -19.09
C GLU A 268 18.47 5.45 -19.32
N ALA A 269 19.70 4.92 -19.32
CA ALA A 269 20.89 5.73 -19.48
C ALA A 269 20.94 6.34 -20.90
N ALA A 270 21.36 7.61 -21.00
CA ALA A 270 21.46 8.34 -22.26
C ALA A 270 22.32 7.64 -23.35
N SER A 271 23.14 6.66 -22.96
CA SER A 271 24.01 5.89 -23.86
C SER A 271 23.45 4.51 -24.26
N GLY A 272 22.13 4.27 -24.12
CA GLY A 272 21.43 3.19 -24.83
C GLY A 272 21.80 1.76 -24.43
N GLY A 273 22.08 1.49 -23.15
CA GLY A 273 22.40 0.11 -22.74
C GLY A 273 22.34 -0.23 -21.25
N ARG A 274 21.98 0.73 -20.37
CA ARG A 274 21.80 0.43 -18.94
C ARG A 274 20.55 1.12 -18.42
N SER A 275 19.60 0.33 -17.96
CA SER A 275 18.50 0.77 -17.11
C SER A 275 19.04 0.98 -15.70
N ALA A 276 18.82 2.16 -15.12
CA ALA A 276 19.13 2.47 -13.73
C ALA A 276 17.84 2.76 -12.98
N PHE A 277 17.72 2.23 -11.77
CA PHE A 277 16.70 2.69 -10.83
C PHE A 277 17.31 3.78 -9.96
N SER A 278 16.61 4.90 -9.84
CA SER A 278 16.98 5.97 -8.91
C SER A 278 15.92 6.06 -7.82
N LEU A 279 16.35 6.01 -6.56
CA LEU A 279 15.50 6.37 -5.44
C LEU A 279 15.30 7.90 -5.48
N MET A 280 14.05 8.34 -5.60
CA MET A 280 13.67 9.74 -5.43
C MET A 280 13.02 9.91 -4.08
N VAL A 281 13.46 10.92 -3.35
CA VAL A 281 12.97 11.25 -2.01
C VAL A 281 12.62 12.74 -2.01
N VAL A 282 11.43 13.07 -1.55
CA VAL A 282 10.90 14.43 -1.46
C VAL A 282 10.33 14.65 -0.06
N GLU A 283 10.68 15.78 0.54
CA GLU A 283 10.09 16.20 1.82
C GLU A 283 8.73 16.84 1.56
N ALA A 284 7.72 16.46 2.33
CA ALA A 284 6.49 17.22 2.39
C ALA A 284 6.72 18.42 3.32
N GLU A 285 7.06 19.57 2.72
CA GLU A 285 7.40 20.79 3.47
C GLU A 285 6.44 21.08 4.64
N ASN A 286 7.02 21.52 5.76
CA ASN A 286 6.45 21.74 7.10
C ASN A 286 5.15 22.55 7.21
N GLN A 287 4.58 23.11 6.15
CA GLN A 287 3.31 23.85 6.23
C GLN A 287 2.09 22.94 6.44
N PHE A 288 2.27 21.61 6.50
CA PHE A 288 1.18 20.65 6.60
C PHE A 288 0.90 20.09 8.00
N ALA A 289 1.87 20.12 8.92
CA ALA A 289 1.84 19.38 10.18
C ALA A 289 1.30 20.14 11.43
N TRP A 290 0.75 21.35 11.23
CA TRP A 290 0.16 22.19 12.28
C TRP A 290 -1.28 21.79 12.58
#